data_AF-A0A2D5ZWC7-F1
#
_entry.id   AF-A0A2D5ZWC7-F1
#
_cell.length_a   1.000
_cell.length_b   1.000
_cell.length_c   1.000
_cell.angle_alpha   90.00
_cell.angle_beta   90.00
_cell.angle_gamma   90.00
#
_symmetry.space_group_name_H-M   'P 1'
#
loop_
_entity.id
_entity.type
_entity.pdbx_description
1 polymer ?
#
loop_
_entity_poly.entity_id
_entity_poly.type
_entity_poly.pdbx_seq_one_letter_code
_entity_poly.pdbx_strand_id
1 'polypeptide(L)'
;MLGRNLKILIICSFCFVVAACGGGEGGEDLLPANPGNDGSGASDEAPEAPVELQLVGLANELVPSADPVWTWSCSTICEYRFVVDQSPTFEFVDQPFELTSSAAASGVDGTYYLHVQAKEVGSDRKTQTMHVSVVLDKTAPTDPVIDAQLDDATESRSATVQWSGASDNIAMGPYQMAVGTSPGATDVSDFVEVGSGSQGFVTGLSLTSGVSYYSTLRAVDQAGNISAVVTGPAY
;
A
#
# COMPACT_ATOMS: atom_id res chain seq x y z
N MET A 1 17.91 16.76 -4.21
CA MET A 1 16.44 16.53 -4.09
C MET A 1 16.07 15.54 -5.18
N LEU A 2 16.21 14.23 -4.92
CA LEU A 2 15.89 13.19 -5.89
C LEU A 2 14.44 12.73 -5.67
N GLY A 3 13.64 12.75 -6.74
CA GLY A 3 12.28 12.24 -6.75
C GLY A 3 12.26 10.71 -6.72
N ARG A 4 11.37 10.15 -5.88
CA ARG A 4 11.07 8.72 -5.88
C ARG A 4 9.93 8.47 -6.87
N ASN A 5 10.26 7.75 -7.94
CA ASN A 5 9.32 7.19 -8.90
C ASN A 5 8.62 5.97 -8.26
N LEU A 6 7.31 6.06 -8.01
CA LEU A 6 6.51 4.92 -7.59
C LEU A 6 5.95 4.20 -8.83
N LYS A 7 6.43 2.98 -9.09
CA LYS A 7 5.92 2.10 -10.15
C LYS A 7 4.70 1.36 -9.61
N ILE A 8 3.52 1.62 -10.16
CA ILE A 8 2.28 0.87 -9.87
C ILE A 8 2.22 -0.33 -10.81
N LEU A 9 2.24 -1.54 -10.22
CA LEU A 9 2.08 -2.82 -10.91
C LEU A 9 0.60 -3.23 -10.84
N ILE A 10 -0.09 -3.22 -11.98
CA ILE A 10 -1.48 -3.70 -12.09
C ILE A 10 -1.46 -5.19 -12.42
N ILE A 11 -1.93 -6.03 -11.50
CA ILE A 11 -2.17 -7.46 -11.75
C ILE A 11 -3.67 -7.65 -11.98
N CYS A 12 -4.07 -7.86 -13.23
CA CYS A 12 -5.43 -8.28 -13.60
C CYS A 12 -5.63 -9.76 -13.25
N SER A 13 -6.61 -10.07 -12.40
CA SER A 13 -7.10 -11.43 -12.18
C SER A 13 -8.44 -11.60 -12.93
N PHE A 14 -8.41 -12.33 -14.03
CA PHE A 14 -9.61 -12.82 -14.71
C PHE A 14 -9.98 -14.19 -14.15
N CYS A 15 -11.21 -14.35 -13.69
CA CYS A 15 -11.81 -15.66 -13.47
C CYS A 15 -13.23 -15.63 -14.04
N PHE A 16 -13.51 -16.45 -15.06
CA PHE A 16 -14.87 -16.79 -15.42
C PHE A 16 -14.99 -18.28 -15.76
N VAL A 17 -16.16 -18.79 -15.40
CA VAL A 17 -16.51 -20.17 -15.05
C VAL A 17 -16.80 -21.03 -16.28
N VAL A 18 -16.48 -22.33 -16.16
CA VAL A 18 -16.75 -23.41 -17.11
C VAL A 18 -18.24 -23.79 -17.09
N ALA A 19 -18.85 -24.01 -18.26
CA ALA A 19 -20.06 -24.81 -18.42
C ALA A 19 -19.89 -25.76 -19.61
N ALA A 20 -20.09 -27.04 -19.36
CA ALA A 20 -20.10 -28.11 -20.34
C ALA A 20 -21.53 -28.61 -20.56
N CYS A 21 -21.89 -28.95 -21.80
CA CYS A 21 -22.85 -30.03 -22.08
C CYS A 21 -22.60 -30.58 -23.49
N GLY A 22 -22.60 -31.92 -23.60
CA GLY A 22 -22.40 -32.65 -24.86
C GLY A 22 -23.70 -33.07 -25.53
N GLY A 23 -23.55 -33.76 -26.67
CA GLY A 23 -24.62 -34.49 -27.37
C GLY A 23 -24.51 -34.31 -28.89
N GLY A 24 -24.12 -35.37 -29.60
CA GLY A 24 -24.05 -35.38 -31.06
C GLY A 24 -25.37 -35.77 -31.74
N GLU A 25 -25.40 -35.68 -33.06
CA GLU A 25 -25.83 -36.70 -34.03
C GLU A 25 -25.78 -36.10 -35.45
N GLY A 26 -25.47 -36.95 -36.44
CA GLY A 26 -25.21 -36.55 -37.83
C GLY A 26 -26.44 -36.50 -38.73
N GLY A 27 -26.21 -36.19 -40.01
CA GLY A 27 -27.17 -36.37 -41.09
C GLY A 27 -27.07 -35.26 -42.15
N GLU A 28 -26.56 -35.63 -43.33
CA GLU A 28 -26.55 -34.81 -44.54
C GLU A 28 -27.93 -34.82 -45.22
N ASP A 29 -28.42 -33.70 -45.76
CA ASP A 29 -29.31 -33.69 -46.94
C ASP A 29 -29.36 -32.30 -47.63
N LEU A 30 -29.70 -32.32 -48.92
CA LEU A 30 -29.35 -31.41 -50.00
C LEU A 30 -30.38 -30.26 -50.26
N LEU A 31 -29.84 -29.11 -50.72
CA LEU A 31 -30.33 -27.92 -51.49
C LEU A 31 -31.76 -27.93 -52.12
N PRO A 32 -32.41 -26.78 -52.53
CA PRO A 32 -31.83 -25.48 -52.93
C PRO A 32 -32.62 -24.16 -52.60
N ALA A 33 -31.94 -23.04 -52.87
CA ALA A 33 -32.33 -21.64 -53.11
C ALA A 33 -33.79 -21.14 -52.88
N ASN A 34 -33.90 -20.03 -52.14
CA ASN A 34 -35.02 -19.07 -52.21
C ASN A 34 -34.47 -17.65 -52.45
N PRO A 35 -34.97 -16.87 -53.46
CA PRO A 35 -34.60 -15.49 -53.66
C PRO A 35 -35.51 -14.56 -52.84
N GLY A 36 -34.92 -13.58 -52.17
CA GLY A 36 -35.69 -12.59 -51.39
C GLY A 36 -34.76 -11.71 -50.58
N ASN A 37 -34.14 -10.73 -51.26
CA ASN A 37 -33.50 -9.61 -50.61
C ASN A 37 -34.57 -8.56 -50.33
N ASP A 38 -35.16 -8.65 -49.14
CA ASP A 38 -36.09 -7.66 -48.63
C ASP A 38 -35.38 -6.95 -47.48
N GLY A 39 -34.86 -5.76 -47.78
CA GLY A 39 -34.14 -4.95 -46.82
C GLY A 39 -35.00 -4.63 -45.60
N SER A 40 -34.46 -4.97 -44.42
CA SER A 40 -34.61 -4.18 -43.20
C SER A 40 -33.58 -4.65 -42.19
N GLY A 41 -32.31 -4.33 -42.48
CA GLY A 41 -31.27 -4.32 -41.45
C GLY A 41 -31.51 -3.12 -40.53
N ALA A 42 -32.59 -3.15 -39.76
CA ALA A 42 -32.58 -2.48 -38.47
C ALA A 42 -31.69 -3.36 -37.61
N SER A 43 -30.40 -3.03 -37.52
CA SER A 43 -29.61 -3.45 -36.38
C SER A 43 -30.30 -2.85 -35.17
N ASP A 44 -31.18 -3.64 -34.57
CA ASP A 44 -31.82 -3.40 -33.29
C ASP A 44 -30.72 -3.52 -32.22
N GLU A 45 -29.74 -2.62 -32.33
CA GLU A 45 -28.71 -2.44 -31.33
C GLU A 45 -29.44 -1.79 -30.15
N ALA A 46 -29.75 -2.63 -29.16
CA ALA A 46 -30.36 -2.20 -27.92
C ALA A 46 -29.61 -0.95 -27.41
N PRO A 47 -30.30 0.07 -26.90
CA PRO A 47 -29.65 1.29 -26.45
C PRO A 47 -28.54 0.93 -25.46
N GLU A 48 -27.31 1.39 -25.74
CA GLU A 48 -26.19 1.20 -24.82
C GLU A 48 -26.61 1.70 -23.43
N ALA A 49 -26.34 0.88 -22.41
CA ALA A 49 -26.65 1.23 -21.04
C ALA A 49 -26.00 2.59 -20.70
N PRO A 50 -26.68 3.47 -19.93
CA PRO A 50 -26.12 4.77 -19.60
C PRO A 50 -24.80 4.58 -18.86
N VAL A 51 -23.74 5.25 -19.33
CA VAL A 51 -22.42 5.24 -18.67
C VAL A 51 -22.59 5.73 -17.23
N GLU A 52 -22.27 4.87 -16.27
CA GLU A 52 -22.41 5.17 -14.84
C GLU A 52 -21.35 6.19 -14.38
N LEU A 53 -21.73 7.06 -13.44
CA LEU A 53 -20.77 7.92 -12.78
C LEU A 53 -19.95 7.07 -11.81
N GLN A 54 -18.63 7.08 -11.93
CA GLN A 54 -17.75 6.22 -11.13
C GLN A 54 -16.78 7.04 -10.31
N LEU A 55 -16.57 6.63 -9.06
CA LEU A 55 -15.50 7.12 -8.21
C LEU A 55 -14.30 6.16 -8.35
N VAL A 56 -13.09 6.69 -8.48
CA VAL A 56 -11.87 5.91 -8.75
C VAL A 56 -10.72 6.36 -7.86
N GLY A 57 -9.72 5.48 -7.69
CA GLY A 57 -8.50 5.76 -6.92
C GLY A 57 -8.58 5.41 -5.43
N LEU A 58 -9.68 4.82 -4.98
CA LEU A 58 -9.85 4.39 -3.59
C LEU A 58 -9.76 2.87 -3.45
N ALA A 59 -9.03 2.40 -2.45
CA ALA A 59 -8.99 1.02 -2.00
C ALA A 59 -8.71 0.97 -0.49
N ASN A 60 -9.02 -0.17 0.15
CA ASN A 60 -8.56 -0.40 1.51
C ASN A 60 -7.03 -0.50 1.53
N GLU A 61 -6.41 0.24 2.44
CA GLU A 61 -4.99 0.12 2.73
C GLU A 61 -4.77 -1.06 3.68
N LEU A 62 -3.98 -2.03 3.22
CA LEU A 62 -3.72 -3.28 3.96
C LEU A 62 -2.51 -3.18 4.89
N VAL A 63 -1.69 -2.15 4.71
CA VAL A 63 -0.52 -1.87 5.54
C VAL A 63 -0.88 -0.66 6.42
N PRO A 64 -0.60 -0.70 7.73
CA PRO A 64 -0.74 0.47 8.60
C PRO A 64 0.07 1.66 8.08
N SER A 65 -0.29 2.87 8.49
CA SER A 65 0.42 4.08 8.10
C SER A 65 0.41 5.10 9.24
N ALA A 66 1.50 5.84 9.41
CA ALA A 66 1.58 6.94 10.36
C ALA A 66 0.91 8.23 9.88
N ASP A 67 0.74 8.37 8.56
CA ASP A 67 0.24 9.57 7.88
C ASP A 67 -0.56 9.25 6.60
N PRO A 68 -1.63 8.42 6.69
CA PRO A 68 -2.37 7.99 5.51
C PRO A 68 -3.12 9.14 4.86
N VAL A 69 -2.99 9.21 3.53
CA VAL A 69 -3.66 10.18 2.67
C VAL A 69 -4.36 9.45 1.54
N TRP A 70 -5.68 9.60 1.46
CA TRP A 70 -6.46 9.17 0.33
C TRP A 70 -6.56 10.26 -0.72
N THR A 71 -6.49 9.87 -1.98
CA THR A 71 -6.79 10.73 -3.12
C THR A 71 -7.76 10.00 -4.04
N TRP A 72 -8.73 10.72 -4.59
CA TRP A 72 -9.72 10.14 -5.48
C TRP A 72 -10.01 11.06 -6.66
N SER A 73 -10.69 10.51 -7.66
CA SER A 73 -11.29 11.27 -8.75
C SER A 73 -12.59 10.59 -9.19
N CYS A 74 -13.26 11.14 -10.19
CA CYS A 74 -14.44 10.50 -10.78
C CYS A 74 -14.30 10.40 -12.30
N SER A 75 -15.20 9.65 -12.95
CA SER A 75 -15.19 9.44 -14.41
C SER A 75 -15.55 10.69 -15.23
N THR A 76 -16.01 11.76 -14.60
CA THR A 76 -16.34 13.05 -15.24
C THR A 76 -15.75 14.23 -14.43
N ILE A 77 -16.36 15.42 -14.51
CA ILE A 77 -16.05 16.54 -13.62
C ILE A 77 -17.03 16.50 -12.45
N CYS A 78 -16.52 16.29 -11.24
CA CYS A 78 -17.34 16.15 -10.04
C CYS A 78 -16.98 17.14 -8.93
N GLU A 79 -17.95 17.34 -8.05
CA GLU A 79 -17.75 17.78 -6.68
C GLU A 79 -17.95 16.56 -5.74
N TYR A 80 -17.42 16.64 -4.53
CA TYR A 80 -17.32 15.55 -3.58
C TYR A 80 -17.81 15.97 -2.20
N ARG A 81 -18.35 15.01 -1.45
CA ARG A 81 -18.49 15.12 -0.01
C ARG A 81 -17.82 13.93 0.63
N PHE A 82 -17.14 14.15 1.75
CA PHE A 82 -16.43 13.08 2.44
C PHE A 82 -16.44 13.29 3.95
N VAL A 83 -16.32 12.17 4.67
CA VAL A 83 -16.07 12.14 6.12
C VAL A 83 -14.99 11.11 6.38
N VAL A 84 -14.09 11.44 7.31
CA VAL A 84 -13.11 10.51 7.87
C VAL A 84 -13.42 10.34 9.35
N ASP A 85 -13.69 9.11 9.77
CA ASP A 85 -13.96 8.77 11.17
C ASP A 85 -13.54 7.32 11.47
N GLN A 86 -13.88 6.79 12.64
CA GLN A 86 -13.59 5.40 13.04
C GLN A 86 -14.82 4.48 12.96
N SER A 87 -15.90 4.93 12.33
CA SER A 87 -17.12 4.16 12.13
C SER A 87 -17.05 3.38 10.81
N PRO A 88 -17.30 2.06 10.81
CA PRO A 88 -17.29 1.28 9.56
C PRO A 88 -18.45 1.66 8.61
N THR A 89 -19.48 2.34 9.12
CA THR A 89 -20.67 2.73 8.37
C THR A 89 -20.97 4.20 8.57
N PHE A 90 -21.42 4.86 7.51
CA PHE A 90 -21.77 6.27 7.53
C PHE A 90 -22.79 6.57 6.43
N GLU A 91 -23.68 7.52 6.68
CA GLU A 91 -24.67 7.98 5.73
C GLU A 91 -24.67 9.51 5.66
N PHE A 92 -24.62 10.03 4.45
CA PHE A 92 -24.59 11.47 4.23
C PHE A 92 -25.99 12.09 4.24
N VAL A 93 -26.23 13.01 5.18
CA VAL A 93 -27.48 13.80 5.26
C VAL A 93 -27.15 15.27 5.05
N ASP A 94 -27.71 15.87 3.99
CA ASP A 94 -27.68 17.32 3.71
C ASP A 94 -26.29 18.01 3.80
N GLN A 95 -25.20 17.26 3.59
CA GLN A 95 -23.86 17.81 3.50
C GLN A 95 -23.56 18.36 2.09
N PRO A 96 -22.91 19.54 1.99
CA PRO A 96 -22.57 20.15 0.71
C PRO A 96 -21.49 19.35 -0.02
N PHE A 97 -21.42 19.55 -1.34
CA PHE A 97 -20.33 19.02 -2.16
C PHE A 97 -19.31 20.14 -2.41
N GLU A 98 -18.03 19.76 -2.46
CA GLU A 98 -16.86 20.63 -2.63
C GLU A 98 -15.90 20.05 -3.68
N LEU A 99 -14.93 20.84 -4.15
CA LEU A 99 -13.96 20.36 -5.15
C LEU A 99 -12.79 19.55 -4.56
N THR A 100 -12.75 19.41 -3.22
CA THR A 100 -11.66 18.71 -2.52
C THR A 100 -11.71 17.21 -2.82
N SER A 101 -10.60 16.66 -3.32
CA SER A 101 -10.48 15.27 -3.74
C SER A 101 -9.41 14.48 -3.00
N SER A 102 -9.12 14.89 -1.76
CA SER A 102 -8.16 14.25 -0.88
C SER A 102 -8.56 14.41 0.59
N ALA A 103 -8.25 13.41 1.41
CA ALA A 103 -8.40 13.48 2.86
C ALA A 103 -7.30 12.68 3.54
N ALA A 104 -7.00 13.02 4.79
CA ALA A 104 -6.04 12.29 5.61
C ALA A 104 -6.70 11.81 6.90
N ALA A 105 -6.31 10.64 7.39
CA ALA A 105 -6.67 10.23 8.74
C ALA A 105 -5.75 10.92 9.75
N SER A 106 -6.33 11.37 10.87
CA SER A 106 -5.56 11.94 11.96
C SER A 106 -6.22 11.64 13.29
N GLY A 107 -5.42 11.63 14.34
CA GLY A 107 -5.84 11.28 15.69
C GLY A 107 -4.91 10.24 16.32
N VAL A 108 -5.50 9.34 17.09
CA VAL A 108 -4.86 8.23 17.79
C VAL A 108 -4.88 6.97 16.94
N ASP A 109 -4.06 6.00 17.32
CA ASP A 109 -3.99 4.70 16.66
C ASP A 109 -5.36 4.03 16.56
N GLY A 110 -5.60 3.37 15.43
CA GLY A 110 -6.84 2.64 15.17
C GLY A 110 -7.24 2.63 13.70
N THR A 111 -8.30 1.88 13.40
CA THR A 111 -8.85 1.84 12.05
C THR A 111 -9.68 3.10 11.77
N TYR A 112 -9.33 3.79 10.69
CA TYR A 112 -10.11 4.89 10.14
C TYR A 112 -10.78 4.47 8.84
N TYR A 113 -11.97 5.00 8.63
CA TYR A 113 -12.76 4.83 7.44
C TYR A 113 -12.90 6.17 6.73
N LEU A 114 -12.70 6.15 5.42
CA LEU A 114 -13.06 7.24 4.54
C LEU A 114 -14.37 6.89 3.85
N HIS A 115 -15.32 7.80 3.96
CA HIS A 115 -16.60 7.76 3.27
C HIS A 115 -16.61 8.85 2.21
N VAL A 116 -16.80 8.52 0.93
CA VAL A 116 -16.82 9.51 -0.16
C VAL A 116 -18.02 9.29 -1.06
N GLN A 117 -18.66 10.38 -1.46
CA GLN A 117 -19.62 10.38 -2.55
C GLN A 117 -19.28 11.48 -3.55
N ALA A 118 -19.33 11.16 -4.84
CA ALA A 118 -19.19 12.15 -5.91
C ALA A 118 -20.55 12.55 -6.49
N LYS A 119 -20.65 13.80 -6.92
CA LYS A 119 -21.75 14.38 -7.68
C LYS A 119 -21.18 15.02 -8.93
N GLU A 120 -21.77 14.73 -10.09
CA GLU A 120 -21.38 15.37 -11.34
C GLU A 120 -21.74 16.86 -11.34
N VAL A 121 -20.82 17.72 -11.78
CA VAL A 121 -21.06 19.18 -11.83
C VAL A 121 -22.20 19.51 -12.80
N GLY A 122 -23.15 20.34 -12.35
CA GLY A 122 -24.30 20.75 -13.17
C GLY A 122 -25.40 19.70 -13.32
N SER A 123 -25.31 18.59 -12.58
CA SER A 123 -26.20 17.43 -12.65
C SER A 123 -26.56 16.97 -11.23
N ASP A 124 -27.70 16.32 -11.03
CA ASP A 124 -28.05 15.69 -9.73
C ASP A 124 -27.60 14.23 -9.63
N ARG A 125 -26.89 13.73 -10.65
CA ARG A 125 -26.29 12.39 -10.67
C ARG A 125 -25.22 12.27 -9.60
N LYS A 126 -25.33 11.22 -8.78
CA LYS A 126 -24.41 10.91 -7.68
C LYS A 126 -23.95 9.45 -7.78
N THR A 127 -22.77 9.17 -7.27
CA THR A 127 -22.32 7.80 -7.02
C THR A 127 -23.02 7.22 -5.79
N GLN A 128 -22.94 5.90 -5.59
CA GLN A 128 -23.08 5.35 -4.25
C GLN A 128 -21.97 5.89 -3.33
N THR A 129 -22.19 5.83 -2.02
CA THR A 129 -21.12 6.12 -1.06
C THR A 129 -20.08 5.00 -1.12
N MET A 130 -18.82 5.37 -1.29
CA MET A 130 -17.70 4.46 -1.23
C MET A 130 -17.09 4.50 0.17
N HIS A 131 -16.74 3.32 0.69
CA HIS A 131 -16.14 3.15 2.00
C HIS A 131 -14.78 2.45 1.80
N VAL A 132 -13.71 3.08 2.27
CA VAL A 132 -12.39 2.46 2.35
C VAL A 132 -11.80 2.69 3.73
N SER A 133 -10.75 1.95 4.07
CA SER A 133 -10.16 1.99 5.41
C SER A 133 -8.64 1.90 5.39
N VAL A 134 -8.04 2.37 6.47
CA VAL A 134 -6.62 2.24 6.81
C VAL A 134 -6.48 2.05 8.32
N VAL A 135 -5.43 1.39 8.77
CA VAL A 135 -5.01 1.43 10.17
C VAL A 135 -4.05 2.59 10.34
N LEU A 136 -4.47 3.63 11.06
CA LEU A 136 -3.57 4.69 11.51
C LEU A 136 -2.74 4.17 12.67
N ASP A 137 -1.43 4.38 12.59
CA ASP A 137 -0.49 3.94 13.60
C ASP A 137 0.65 4.94 13.76
N LYS A 138 0.68 5.63 14.89
CA LYS A 138 1.67 6.66 15.21
C LYS A 138 2.60 6.26 16.35
N THR A 139 2.38 5.08 16.93
CA THR A 139 3.17 4.64 18.07
C THR A 139 4.44 4.00 17.53
N ALA A 140 5.59 4.54 17.92
CA ALA A 140 6.85 3.93 17.54
C ALA A 140 7.06 2.60 18.29
N PRO A 141 7.75 1.62 17.66
CA PRO A 141 8.19 0.42 18.36
C PRO A 141 9.02 0.73 19.61
N THR A 142 8.99 -0.18 20.57
CA THR A 142 9.96 -0.15 21.68
C THR A 142 11.38 -0.38 21.16
N ASP A 143 12.35 0.20 21.85
CA ASP A 143 13.75 0.08 21.47
C ASP A 143 14.23 -1.38 21.49
N PRO A 144 15.02 -1.82 20.50
CA PRO A 144 15.68 -3.11 20.57
C PRO A 144 16.81 -3.09 21.60
N VAL A 145 17.28 -4.28 21.98
CA VAL A 145 18.45 -4.49 22.82
C VAL A 145 19.49 -5.24 22.01
N ILE A 146 20.71 -4.71 21.92
CA ILE A 146 21.84 -5.43 21.32
C ILE A 146 22.33 -6.47 22.33
N ASP A 147 22.17 -7.74 21.99
CA ASP A 147 22.54 -8.87 22.84
C ASP A 147 24.00 -9.30 22.62
N ALA A 148 24.44 -9.31 21.36
CA ALA A 148 25.79 -9.72 21.00
C ALA A 148 26.26 -9.12 19.67
N GLN A 149 27.57 -8.91 19.57
CA GLN A 149 28.29 -8.75 18.31
C GLN A 149 28.95 -10.10 17.98
N LEU A 150 28.85 -10.53 16.72
CA LEU A 150 29.20 -11.90 16.33
C LEU A 150 30.46 -12.04 15.47
N ASP A 151 30.98 -10.94 14.94
CA ASP A 151 32.20 -10.90 14.14
C ASP A 151 33.14 -9.78 14.60
N ASP A 152 34.43 -9.94 14.25
CA ASP A 152 35.39 -8.83 14.22
C ASP A 152 35.23 -8.12 12.88
N ALA A 153 34.59 -6.97 12.90
CA ALA A 153 34.23 -6.18 11.75
C ALA A 153 35.45 -5.72 10.98
N THR A 154 36.56 -5.43 11.65
CA THR A 154 37.77 -4.99 10.95
C THR A 154 38.41 -6.10 10.12
N GLU A 155 38.30 -7.35 10.57
CA GLU A 155 38.72 -8.55 9.84
C GLU A 155 37.72 -8.96 8.76
N SER A 156 36.42 -9.04 9.10
CA SER A 156 35.36 -9.54 8.21
C SER A 156 34.89 -8.53 7.17
N ARG A 157 35.15 -7.23 7.40
CA ARG A 157 34.55 -6.11 6.65
C ARG A 157 33.02 -6.13 6.69
N SER A 158 32.46 -6.69 7.76
CA SER A 158 31.03 -6.71 8.06
C SER A 158 30.79 -6.43 9.54
N ALA A 159 29.64 -5.87 9.89
CA ALA A 159 29.21 -5.81 11.29
C ALA A 159 27.98 -6.69 11.44
N THR A 160 28.04 -7.71 12.30
CA THR A 160 26.99 -8.69 12.54
C THR A 160 26.52 -8.61 13.98
N VAL A 161 25.24 -8.24 14.17
CA VAL A 161 24.62 -8.02 15.48
C VAL A 161 23.50 -9.02 15.70
N GLN A 162 23.36 -9.50 16.94
CA GLN A 162 22.15 -10.14 17.47
C GLN A 162 21.43 -9.20 18.44
N TRP A 163 20.10 -9.23 18.40
CA TRP A 163 19.26 -8.36 19.20
C TRP A 163 17.94 -9.01 19.62
N SER A 164 17.30 -8.40 20.62
CA SER A 164 15.99 -8.80 21.13
C SER A 164 15.19 -7.58 21.62
N GLY A 165 14.00 -7.81 22.19
CA GLY A 165 13.33 -6.84 23.06
C GLY A 165 12.44 -5.78 22.38
N ALA A 166 12.54 -5.56 21.07
CA ALA A 166 11.61 -4.64 20.40
C ALA A 166 10.24 -5.28 20.17
N SER A 167 9.20 -4.49 20.41
CA SER A 167 7.79 -4.85 20.19
C SER A 167 7.02 -3.61 19.75
N ASP A 168 5.86 -3.84 19.14
CA ASP A 168 4.99 -2.78 18.65
C ASP A 168 3.53 -3.09 19.01
N ASN A 169 2.69 -2.06 19.16
CA ASN A 169 1.28 -2.23 19.53
C ASN A 169 0.40 -2.69 18.36
N ILE A 170 0.82 -2.50 17.12
CA ILE A 170 0.06 -2.91 15.93
C ILE A 170 0.84 -3.92 15.11
N ALA A 171 1.97 -3.53 14.51
CA ALA A 171 2.67 -4.38 13.57
C ALA A 171 4.15 -4.02 13.42
N MET A 172 5.03 -4.89 13.90
CA MET A 172 6.47 -4.76 13.70
C MET A 172 6.86 -4.89 12.21
N GLY A 173 7.79 -4.04 11.78
CA GLY A 173 8.44 -4.05 10.47
C GLY A 173 9.89 -4.55 10.55
N PRO A 174 10.77 -4.14 9.61
CA PRO A 174 12.17 -4.53 9.63
C PRO A 174 13.01 -3.71 10.63
N TYR A 175 14.10 -4.27 11.10
CA TYR A 175 15.15 -3.53 11.79
C TYR A 175 16.06 -2.85 10.76
N GLN A 176 16.65 -1.73 11.18
CA GLN A 176 17.66 -1.02 10.40
C GLN A 176 18.95 -0.88 11.20
N MET A 177 20.08 -1.08 10.54
CA MET A 177 21.40 -0.99 11.13
C MET A 177 22.29 -0.03 10.36
N ALA A 178 23.06 0.77 11.09
CA ALA A 178 24.08 1.67 10.58
C ALA A 178 25.42 1.38 11.27
N VAL A 179 26.52 1.85 10.68
CA VAL A 179 27.86 1.73 11.27
C VAL A 179 28.53 3.10 11.29
N GLY A 180 29.17 3.42 12.41
CA GLY A 180 29.89 4.67 12.56
C GLY A 180 31.13 4.57 13.43
N THR A 181 31.92 5.66 13.45
CA THR A 181 33.15 5.79 14.25
C THR A 181 32.89 6.26 15.69
N SER A 182 31.64 6.58 16.01
CA SER A 182 31.19 6.92 17.37
C SER A 182 29.78 6.38 17.62
N PRO A 183 29.35 6.21 18.88
CA PRO A 183 28.02 5.72 19.23
C PRO A 183 26.90 6.51 18.52
N GLY A 184 26.04 5.82 17.77
CA GLY A 184 24.93 6.45 17.03
C GLY A 184 25.30 7.10 15.70
N ALA A 185 26.59 7.18 15.35
CA ALA A 185 27.02 7.74 14.06
C ALA A 185 26.76 6.78 12.89
N THR A 186 26.67 7.36 11.70
CA THR A 186 26.37 6.66 10.44
C THR A 186 27.41 6.99 9.34
N ASP A 187 28.59 7.46 9.75
CA ASP A 187 29.64 7.99 8.88
C ASP A 187 30.41 6.90 8.11
N VAL A 188 30.24 5.62 8.47
CA VAL A 188 30.80 4.47 7.74
C VAL A 188 29.75 3.83 6.85
N SER A 189 28.54 3.65 7.36
CA SER A 189 27.36 3.18 6.62
C SER A 189 26.11 3.83 7.19
N ASP A 190 25.26 4.35 6.32
CA ASP A 190 23.92 4.80 6.70
C ASP A 190 23.02 3.61 7.08
N PHE A 191 21.85 3.90 7.64
CA PHE A 191 20.87 2.89 8.00
C PHE A 191 20.44 2.07 6.79
N VAL A 192 20.65 0.76 6.88
CA VAL A 192 20.16 -0.23 5.91
C VAL A 192 19.25 -1.22 6.60
N GLU A 193 18.24 -1.71 5.89
CA GLU A 193 17.35 -2.76 6.41
C GLU A 193 18.11 -4.07 6.57
N VAL A 194 18.01 -4.66 7.75
CA VAL A 194 18.67 -5.93 8.11
C VAL A 194 17.68 -7.06 8.39
N GLY A 195 16.41 -6.86 8.02
CA GLY A 195 15.33 -7.83 8.13
C GLY A 195 14.56 -7.76 9.45
N SER A 196 13.60 -8.67 9.63
CA SER A 196 12.71 -8.74 10.80
C SER A 196 13.10 -9.83 11.82
N GLY A 197 14.29 -10.42 11.66
CA GLY A 197 14.82 -11.44 12.56
C GLY A 197 15.38 -10.85 13.85
N SER A 198 16.10 -11.68 14.61
CA SER A 198 16.86 -11.30 15.81
C SER A 198 18.37 -11.20 15.54
N GLN A 199 18.75 -11.12 14.27
CA GLN A 199 20.13 -11.06 13.80
C GLN A 199 20.18 -10.45 12.41
N GLY A 200 21.24 -9.70 12.12
CA GLY A 200 21.49 -9.12 10.81
C GLY A 200 22.89 -8.55 10.71
N PHE A 201 23.25 -8.14 9.49
CA PHE A 201 24.61 -7.70 9.20
C PHE A 201 24.65 -6.60 8.15
N VAL A 202 25.67 -5.75 8.23
CA VAL A 202 26.08 -4.81 7.15
C VAL A 202 27.41 -5.29 6.60
N THR A 203 27.57 -5.40 5.28
CA THR A 203 28.83 -5.84 4.63
C THR A 203 29.45 -4.75 3.76
N GLY A 204 30.65 -5.02 3.25
CA GLY A 204 31.33 -4.13 2.31
C GLY A 204 31.89 -2.87 2.98
N LEU A 205 32.14 -2.94 4.29
CA LEU A 205 32.55 -1.79 5.09
C LEU A 205 34.02 -1.44 4.83
N SER A 206 34.30 -0.15 4.64
CA SER A 206 35.65 0.37 4.48
C SER A 206 36.25 0.74 5.85
N LEU A 207 36.70 -0.29 6.58
CA LEU A 207 37.20 -0.16 7.95
C LEU A 207 38.73 -0.05 8.02
N THR A 208 39.25 0.71 8.98
CA THR A 208 40.69 0.89 9.18
C THR A 208 41.10 0.26 10.51
N SER A 209 42.22 -0.46 10.50
CA SER A 209 42.77 -1.05 11.73
C SER A 209 43.12 0.03 12.74
N GLY A 210 42.80 -0.21 14.02
CA GLY A 210 43.05 0.73 15.12
C GLY A 210 41.99 1.82 15.29
N VAL A 211 40.90 1.79 14.50
CA VAL A 211 39.73 2.66 14.69
C VAL A 211 38.65 1.89 15.42
N SER A 212 37.98 2.54 16.37
CA SER A 212 36.79 1.98 17.03
C SER A 212 35.55 2.24 16.20
N TYR A 213 34.76 1.19 15.99
CA TYR A 213 33.49 1.27 15.27
C TYR A 213 32.32 0.89 16.17
N TYR A 214 31.14 1.34 15.80
CA TYR A 214 29.90 1.13 16.54
C TYR A 214 28.79 0.74 15.57
N SER A 215 28.12 -0.36 15.88
CA SER A 215 26.85 -0.72 15.27
C SER A 215 25.75 0.12 15.92
N THR A 216 24.87 0.68 15.13
CA THR A 216 23.69 1.44 15.58
C THR A 216 22.46 0.76 15.03
N LEU A 217 21.55 0.30 15.89
CA LEU A 217 20.36 -0.44 15.55
C LEU A 217 19.10 0.35 15.93
N ARG A 218 18.06 0.27 15.11
CA ARG A 218 16.71 0.76 15.43
C ARG A 218 15.65 -0.17 14.87
N ALA A 219 14.49 -0.22 15.52
CA ALA A 219 13.31 -0.92 15.03
C ALA A 219 12.44 0.04 14.20
N VAL A 220 11.74 -0.52 13.21
CA VAL A 220 10.73 0.17 12.41
C VAL A 220 9.47 -0.68 12.42
N ASP A 221 8.29 -0.08 12.57
CA ASP A 221 7.01 -0.79 12.40
C ASP A 221 6.61 -0.85 10.91
N GLN A 222 5.42 -1.39 10.60
CA GLN A 222 4.88 -1.39 9.25
C GLN A 222 4.32 -0.02 8.82
N ALA A 223 4.02 0.86 9.79
CA ALA A 223 3.51 2.20 9.56
C ALA A 223 4.58 3.23 9.21
N GLY A 224 5.85 2.86 9.41
CA GLY A 224 7.02 3.71 9.21
C GLY A 224 7.49 4.46 10.44
N ASN A 225 6.93 4.22 11.64
CA ASN A 225 7.47 4.81 12.87
C ASN A 225 8.77 4.10 13.27
N ILE A 226 9.67 4.86 13.91
CA ILE A 226 11.04 4.44 14.18
C ILE A 226 11.32 4.59 15.67
N SER A 227 11.89 3.55 16.30
CA SER A 227 12.31 3.57 17.70
C SER A 227 13.48 4.54 17.95
N ALA A 228 13.89 4.71 19.21
CA ALA A 228 15.19 5.29 19.47
C ALA A 228 16.30 4.34 18.97
N VAL A 229 17.51 4.88 18.82
CA VAL A 229 18.68 4.10 18.42
C VAL A 229 19.36 3.50 19.64
N VAL A 230 19.78 2.24 19.51
CA VAL A 230 20.71 1.60 20.44
C VAL A 230 22.03 1.33 19.75
N THR A 231 23.11 1.33 20.51
CA THR A 231 24.46 1.23 19.95
C THR A 231 25.32 0.27 20.75
N GLY A 232 26.13 -0.48 20.03
CA GLY A 232 27.08 -1.45 20.58
C GLY A 232 28.42 -1.35 19.85
N PRO A 233 29.52 -1.72 20.49
CA PRO A 233 30.81 -1.76 19.82
C PRO A 233 30.78 -2.77 18.67
N ALA A 234 31.29 -2.34 17.51
CA ALA A 234 31.62 -3.19 16.39
C ALA A 234 33.14 -3.35 16.40
N TYR A 235 33.63 -4.28 17.22
CA TYR A 235 35.04 -4.70 17.16
C TYR A 235 35.30 -5.30 15.80
#